data_AF-N9FKX3-F1
#
_entry.id   AF-N9FKX3-F1
#
_cell.length_a   1.000
_cell.length_b   1.000
_cell.length_c   1.000
_cell.angle_alpha   90.00
_cell.angle_beta   90.00
_cell.angle_gamma   90.00
#
_symmetry.space_group_name_H-M   'P 1'
#
loop_
_entity.id
_entity.type
_entity.pdbx_description
1 polymer ?
#
loop_
_entity_poly.entity_id
_entity_poly.type
_entity_poly.pdbx_seq_one_letter_code
_entity_poly.pdbx_strand_id
1 'polypeptide(L)'
;MKQYYFAAIFSTALLGGCSSSPAVSNQLSVGSLRESDAATDVTIAGDADQDSSPYGGIKSQYVVKGCKVTIYNDGPIQMINEKTDQLCNAPIPKDHQFSKNTRTYQENGCTVTESVAADGLSDAVMDCSKKK
;
A
#
# COMPACT_ATOMS: atom_id res chain seq x y z
N MET A 1 34.45 -14.91 -28.50
CA MET A 1 34.82 -13.77 -29.36
C MET A 1 34.56 -12.49 -28.59
N LYS A 2 35.58 -11.64 -28.50
CA LYS A 2 35.70 -10.48 -27.63
C LYS A 2 35.35 -9.25 -28.46
N GLN A 3 34.33 -8.48 -28.09
CA GLN A 3 34.02 -7.22 -28.77
C GLN A 3 34.42 -6.05 -27.90
N TYR A 4 35.24 -5.21 -28.49
CA TYR A 4 35.87 -4.03 -27.92
C TYR A 4 35.15 -2.77 -28.41
N TYR A 5 34.95 -1.83 -27.48
CA TYR A 5 34.84 -0.36 -27.58
C TYR A 5 34.14 0.27 -28.78
N PHE A 6 33.15 1.12 -28.50
CA PHE A 6 33.17 2.52 -28.93
C PHE A 6 32.54 3.41 -27.86
N ALA A 7 33.38 4.24 -27.24
CA ALA A 7 32.97 5.36 -26.42
C ALA A 7 32.41 6.46 -27.32
N ALA A 8 31.23 6.98 -27.01
CA ALA A 8 30.72 8.22 -27.58
C ALA A 8 30.44 9.18 -26.41
N ILE A 9 31.34 10.14 -26.29
CA ILE A 9 31.35 11.22 -25.32
C ILE A 9 30.52 12.35 -25.95
N PHE A 10 29.44 12.79 -25.30
CA PHE A 10 28.77 14.04 -25.67
C PHE A 10 28.81 14.97 -24.46
N SER A 11 29.85 15.80 -24.44
CA SER A 11 29.97 16.97 -23.59
C SER A 11 29.38 18.16 -24.32
N THR A 12 28.29 18.73 -23.84
CA THR A 12 27.96 20.13 -24.10
C THR A 12 27.79 20.85 -22.77
N ALA A 13 28.77 21.70 -22.49
CA ALA A 13 28.72 22.71 -21.45
C ALA A 13 27.73 23.80 -21.86
N LEU A 14 26.83 24.17 -20.96
CA LEU A 14 26.28 25.52 -20.93
C LEU A 14 26.53 26.13 -19.55
N LEU A 15 27.33 27.19 -19.61
CA LEU A 15 27.70 28.11 -18.55
C LEU A 15 26.52 29.02 -18.19
N GLY A 16 26.41 29.29 -16.90
CA GLY A 16 25.59 30.34 -16.28
C GLY A 16 25.21 29.88 -14.88
N GLY A 17 25.64 30.46 -13.76
CA GLY A 17 26.22 31.76 -13.48
C GLY A 17 25.55 32.27 -12.20
N CYS A 18 26.34 32.34 -11.11
CA CYS A 18 26.25 33.10 -9.84
C CYS A 18 24.85 33.48 -9.25
N SER A 19 24.55 33.34 -7.96
CA SER A 19 25.20 34.07 -6.85
C SER A 19 24.63 33.66 -5.47
N SER A 20 25.51 33.68 -4.45
CA SER A 20 25.30 34.07 -3.04
C SER A 20 24.61 33.12 -2.02
N SER A 21 25.44 32.63 -1.09
CA SER A 21 25.13 32.48 0.36
C SER A 21 25.45 33.82 1.09
N PRO A 22 25.22 34.07 2.41
CA PRO A 22 24.79 33.19 3.51
C PRO A 22 23.75 33.83 4.50
N ALA A 23 23.49 33.11 5.62
CA ALA A 23 23.18 33.60 6.99
C ALA A 23 21.81 33.23 7.63
N VAL A 24 21.88 32.29 8.59
CA VAL A 24 21.45 32.39 10.01
C VAL A 24 20.19 33.21 10.35
N SER A 25 19.20 32.58 11.01
CA SER A 25 18.79 32.94 12.38
C SER A 25 17.69 32.01 12.93
N ASN A 26 17.78 31.71 14.24
CA ASN A 26 16.86 30.96 15.09
C ASN A 26 15.39 31.39 14.93
N GLN A 27 14.44 30.48 15.19
CA GLN A 27 13.61 30.53 16.41
C GLN A 27 12.90 29.20 16.68
N LEU A 28 13.32 28.60 17.79
CA LEU A 28 12.60 27.64 18.61
C LEU A 28 11.31 28.31 19.10
N SER A 29 10.13 27.84 18.69
CA SER A 29 8.87 28.25 19.35
C SER A 29 8.31 27.07 20.13
N VAL A 30 8.68 27.05 21.41
CA VAL A 30 8.00 26.29 22.44
C VAL A 30 6.67 27.00 22.71
N GLY A 31 5.59 26.46 22.15
CA GLY A 31 4.23 26.95 22.32
C GLY A 31 3.47 26.15 23.38
N SER A 32 3.56 26.64 24.61
CA SER A 32 2.56 26.59 25.69
C SER A 32 1.79 25.27 25.96
N LEU A 33 2.15 24.68 27.09
CA LEU A 33 1.33 23.78 27.89
C LEU A 33 -0.04 24.45 28.19
N ARG A 34 -1.11 23.85 27.69
CA ARG A 34 -2.45 23.99 28.27
C ARG A 34 -3.06 22.62 28.50
N GLU A 35 -2.99 22.24 29.76
CA GLU A 35 -3.80 21.20 30.37
C GLU A 35 -5.27 21.64 30.29
N SER A 36 -6.09 20.87 29.61
CA SER A 36 -7.54 20.92 29.72
C SER A 36 -8.04 19.51 29.48
N ASP A 37 -8.37 18.89 30.61
CA ASP A 37 -9.03 17.61 30.79
C ASP A 37 -10.34 17.56 29.99
N ALA A 38 -10.42 16.68 29.00
CA ALA A 38 -11.66 16.28 28.35
C ALA A 38 -11.45 14.95 27.59
N ALA A 39 -12.03 13.89 28.15
CA ALA A 39 -12.35 12.59 27.56
C ALA A 39 -11.71 12.27 26.19
N THR A 40 -10.66 11.44 26.24
CA THR A 40 -10.07 10.80 25.06
C THR A 40 -11.07 9.84 24.41
N ASP A 41 -11.91 10.34 23.52
CA ASP A 41 -12.31 9.55 22.35
C ASP A 41 -11.15 9.66 21.36
N VAL A 42 -10.27 8.66 21.38
CA VAL A 42 -9.18 8.52 20.40
C VAL A 42 -9.84 8.18 19.07
N THR A 43 -10.35 9.21 18.39
CA THR A 43 -10.49 9.17 16.96
C THR A 43 -9.06 9.22 16.43
N ILE A 44 -8.51 8.05 16.08
CA ILE A 44 -7.32 8.01 15.22
C ILE A 44 -7.79 8.58 13.87
N ALA A 45 -7.73 9.91 13.75
CA ALA A 45 -7.58 10.55 12.47
C ALA A 45 -6.28 9.97 11.92
N GLY A 46 -6.42 8.92 11.10
CA GLY A 46 -5.29 8.28 10.46
C GLY A 46 -4.49 9.38 9.79
N ASP A 47 -3.24 9.51 10.23
CA ASP A 47 -2.22 10.10 9.39
C ASP A 47 -2.45 9.49 8.01
N ALA A 48 -2.82 10.33 7.06
CA ALA A 48 -2.66 10.03 5.66
C ALA A 48 -1.15 10.01 5.42
N ASP A 49 -0.47 9.02 6.02
CA ASP A 49 0.71 8.42 5.45
C ASP A 49 0.33 8.24 3.98
N GLN A 50 1.01 8.99 3.12
CA GLN A 50 0.87 8.80 1.69
C GLN A 50 1.22 7.34 1.45
N ASP A 51 0.20 6.48 1.41
CA ASP A 51 0.38 5.06 1.22
C ASP A 51 0.92 4.90 -0.19
N SER A 52 2.25 4.88 -0.28
CA SER A 52 3.01 4.67 -1.50
C SER A 52 2.96 3.19 -1.93
N SER A 53 2.11 2.39 -1.28
CA SER A 53 1.95 0.99 -1.65
C SER A 53 1.48 0.87 -3.11
N PRO A 54 2.02 -0.10 -3.86
CA PRO A 54 1.55 -0.40 -5.20
C PRO A 54 0.15 -1.05 -5.21
N TYR A 55 -0.50 -1.16 -4.05
CA TYR A 55 -1.68 -1.99 -3.83
C TYR A 55 -2.99 -1.20 -3.72
N GLY A 56 -3.05 -0.03 -4.37
CA GLY A 56 -4.28 0.77 -4.44
C GLY A 56 -4.71 1.37 -3.09
N GLY A 57 -3.79 1.50 -2.13
CA GLY A 57 -4.07 2.05 -0.81
C GLY A 57 -4.43 0.99 0.26
N ILE A 58 -4.46 1.43 1.51
CA ILE A 58 -4.92 0.64 2.65
C ILE A 58 -6.45 0.60 2.66
N LYS A 59 -7.01 -0.62 2.64
CA LYS A 59 -8.45 -0.87 2.83
C LYS A 59 -8.84 -0.83 4.30
N SER A 60 -8.03 -1.43 5.17
CA SER A 60 -8.26 -1.46 6.61
C SER A 60 -6.96 -1.72 7.35
N GLN A 61 -6.83 -1.19 8.55
CA GLN A 61 -5.70 -1.43 9.43
C GLN A 61 -6.19 -1.58 10.87
N TYR A 62 -5.66 -2.57 11.58
CA TYR A 62 -5.98 -2.81 12.98
C TYR A 62 -4.86 -3.58 13.69
N VAL A 63 -4.90 -3.58 15.03
CA VAL A 63 -3.87 -4.20 15.87
C VAL A 63 -4.51 -5.22 16.79
N VAL A 64 -3.98 -6.45 16.80
CA VAL A 64 -4.42 -7.52 17.70
C VAL A 64 -3.22 -8.09 18.42
N LYS A 65 -3.18 -7.98 19.75
CA LYS A 65 -2.10 -8.51 20.59
C LYS A 65 -0.70 -8.07 20.12
N GLY A 66 -0.58 -6.82 19.66
CA GLY A 66 0.67 -6.25 19.14
C GLY A 66 1.03 -6.67 17.71
N CYS A 67 0.15 -7.39 17.02
CA CYS A 67 0.25 -7.69 15.59
C CYS A 67 -0.56 -6.66 14.80
N LYS A 68 0.11 -5.79 14.06
CA LYS A 68 -0.49 -4.84 13.13
C LYS A 68 -0.84 -5.56 11.84
N VAL A 69 -2.12 -5.57 11.53
CA VAL A 69 -2.67 -6.14 10.31
C VAL A 69 -3.04 -5.00 9.37
N THR A 70 -2.44 -4.99 8.19
CA THR A 70 -2.75 -4.06 7.11
C THR A 70 -3.36 -4.85 5.96
N ILE A 71 -4.59 -4.51 5.60
CA ILE A 71 -5.30 -5.06 4.46
C ILE A 71 -5.26 -4.02 3.35
N TYR A 72 -4.64 -4.36 2.22
CA TYR A 72 -4.59 -3.47 1.04
C TYR A 72 -5.82 -3.68 0.13
N ASN A 73 -6.10 -2.70 -0.74
CA ASN A 73 -7.19 -2.79 -1.70
C ASN A 73 -6.93 -3.83 -2.79
N ASP A 74 -5.74 -3.82 -3.37
CA ASP A 74 -5.32 -4.64 -4.52
C ASP A 74 -4.07 -5.46 -4.17
N GLY A 75 -3.85 -5.75 -2.89
CA GLY A 75 -2.63 -6.34 -2.38
C GLY A 75 -2.86 -7.46 -1.37
N PRO A 76 -1.77 -8.08 -0.90
CA PRO A 76 -1.83 -9.10 0.13
C PRO A 76 -2.29 -8.51 1.48
N ILE A 77 -2.50 -9.35 2.47
CA ILE A 77 -2.60 -8.90 3.86
C ILE A 77 -1.20 -8.92 4.46
N GLN A 78 -0.78 -7.82 5.06
CA GLN A 78 0.47 -7.72 5.79
C GLN A 78 0.20 -7.86 7.29
N MET A 79 0.97 -8.70 7.98
CA MET A 79 0.86 -8.90 9.43
C MET A 79 2.25 -8.82 10.06
N ILE A 80 2.49 -7.75 10.82
CA ILE A 80 3.80 -7.48 11.43
C ILE A 80 3.62 -7.07 12.88
N ASN A 81 4.49 -7.57 13.76
CA ASN A 81 4.52 -7.12 15.14
C ASN A 81 5.02 -5.68 15.22
N GLU A 82 4.26 -4.81 15.89
CA GLU A 82 4.55 -3.36 15.92
C GLU A 82 5.87 -2.99 16.59
N LYS A 83 6.43 -3.88 17.42
CA LYS A 83 7.65 -3.61 18.18
C LYS A 83 8.88 -4.27 17.59
N THR A 84 8.70 -5.42 16.95
CA THR A 84 9.82 -6.25 16.49
C THR A 84 9.96 -6.27 14.97
N ASP A 85 9.00 -5.72 14.24
CA ASP A 85 8.90 -5.77 12.78
C ASP A 85 8.97 -7.21 12.21
N GLN A 86 8.71 -8.22 13.05
CA GLN A 86 8.66 -9.63 12.65
C GLN A 86 7.25 -10.02 12.22
N LEU A 87 7.17 -11.00 11.31
CA LEU A 87 5.89 -11.59 10.93
C LEU A 87 5.17 -12.14 12.16
N CYS A 88 3.88 -11.85 12.24
CA CYS A 88 2.99 -12.36 13.27
C CYS A 88 1.71 -12.91 12.64
N ASN A 89 0.94 -13.66 13.42
CA ASN A 89 -0.34 -14.20 12.97
C ASN A 89 -1.47 -13.55 13.77
N ALA A 90 -2.49 -13.06 13.07
CA ALA A 90 -3.66 -12.43 13.64
C ALA A 90 -4.92 -12.87 12.89
N PRO A 91 -6.08 -12.87 13.57
CA PRO A 91 -7.34 -13.23 12.94
C PRO A 91 -7.70 -12.23 11.83
N ILE A 92 -8.03 -12.74 10.65
CA ILE A 92 -8.52 -11.97 9.50
C ILE A 92 -10.06 -11.89 9.58
N PRO A 93 -10.69 -10.74 9.21
CA PRO A 93 -12.14 -10.65 9.11
C PRO A 93 -12.72 -11.74 8.22
N LYS A 94 -13.81 -12.37 8.67
CA LYS A 94 -14.43 -13.52 7.98
C LYS A 94 -14.98 -13.16 6.60
N ASP A 95 -15.35 -11.90 6.41
CA ASP A 95 -15.88 -11.33 5.18
C ASP A 95 -14.79 -10.77 4.25
N HIS A 96 -13.51 -10.94 4.61
CA HIS A 96 -12.42 -10.55 3.73
C HIS A 96 -12.38 -11.46 2.48
N GLN A 97 -12.48 -10.84 1.30
CA GLN A 97 -12.33 -11.52 0.02
C GLN A 97 -10.86 -11.46 -0.42
N PHE A 98 -10.24 -12.63 -0.60
CA PHE A 98 -8.85 -12.77 -1.04
C PHE A 98 -8.68 -12.62 -2.55
N SER A 99 -9.76 -12.80 -3.32
CA SER A 99 -9.80 -12.59 -4.75
C SER A 99 -10.90 -11.60 -5.10
N LYS A 100 -10.69 -10.86 -6.19
CA LYS A 100 -11.70 -9.96 -6.75
C LYS A 100 -12.30 -10.60 -7.98
N ASN A 101 -13.62 -10.66 -8.05
CA ASN A 101 -14.30 -11.07 -9.27
C ASN A 101 -14.07 -10.02 -10.35
N THR A 102 -13.51 -10.45 -11.48
CA THR A 102 -13.23 -9.58 -12.64
C THR A 102 -14.35 -9.64 -13.65
N ARG A 103 -14.94 -10.82 -13.85
CA ARG A 103 -16.01 -11.02 -14.82
C ARG A 103 -16.99 -12.08 -14.36
N THR A 104 -18.24 -11.91 -14.72
CA THR A 104 -19.24 -12.99 -14.63
C THR A 104 -20.06 -13.00 -15.90
N TYR A 105 -20.20 -14.17 -16.53
CA TYR A 105 -20.92 -14.35 -17.79
C TYR A 105 -21.59 -15.72 -17.87
N GLN A 106 -22.51 -15.86 -18.84
CA GLN A 106 -23.15 -17.13 -19.15
C GLN A 106 -22.40 -17.79 -20.31
N GLU A 107 -22.04 -19.06 -20.14
CA GLU A 107 -21.43 -19.89 -21.17
C GLU A 107 -22.08 -21.27 -21.15
N ASN A 108 -22.65 -21.72 -22.27
CA ASN A 108 -23.26 -23.04 -22.42
C ASN A 108 -24.28 -23.42 -21.33
N GLY A 109 -25.05 -22.43 -20.86
CA GLY A 109 -26.04 -22.58 -19.78
C GLY A 109 -25.46 -22.63 -18.36
N CYS A 110 -24.16 -22.37 -18.20
CA CYS A 110 -23.46 -22.28 -16.94
C CYS A 110 -23.02 -20.84 -16.65
N THR A 111 -23.00 -20.45 -15.38
CA THR A 111 -22.45 -19.17 -14.94
C THR A 111 -20.95 -19.34 -14.71
N VAL A 112 -20.13 -18.61 -15.44
CA VAL A 112 -18.69 -18.56 -15.24
C VAL A 112 -18.34 -17.28 -14.49
N THR A 113 -17.60 -17.40 -13.40
CA THR A 113 -17.08 -16.28 -12.60
C THR A 113 -15.56 -16.34 -12.63
N GLU A 114 -14.95 -15.34 -13.25
CA GLU A 114 -13.51 -15.12 -13.26
C GLU A 114 -13.13 -14.23 -12.08
N SER A 115 -12.03 -14.55 -11.44
CA SER A 115 -11.48 -13.78 -10.32
C SER A 115 -9.97 -13.65 -10.44
N VAL A 116 -9.42 -12.60 -9.86
CA VAL A 116 -7.98 -12.33 -9.80
C VAL A 116 -7.59 -12.10 -8.36
N ALA A 117 -6.55 -12.80 -7.91
CA ALA A 117 -5.92 -12.63 -6.60
C ALA A 117 -4.88 -11.49 -6.64
N ALA A 118 -4.47 -11.03 -5.46
CA ALA A 118 -3.51 -9.94 -5.33
C ALA A 118 -2.12 -10.22 -5.93
N ASP A 119 -1.75 -11.49 -6.09
CA ASP A 119 -0.52 -11.94 -6.76
C ASP A 119 -0.67 -12.01 -8.30
N GLY A 120 -1.83 -11.63 -8.83
CA GLY A 120 -2.15 -11.68 -10.25
C GLY A 120 -2.55 -13.07 -10.74
N LEU A 121 -2.62 -14.08 -9.87
CA LEU A 121 -3.19 -15.37 -10.27
C LEU A 121 -4.67 -15.18 -10.60
N SER A 122 -5.08 -15.71 -11.75
CA SER A 122 -6.47 -15.72 -12.16
C SER A 122 -7.05 -17.12 -12.00
N ASP A 123 -8.30 -17.17 -11.55
CA ASP A 123 -9.08 -18.40 -11.41
C ASP A 123 -10.48 -18.19 -11.99
N ALA A 124 -11.10 -19.27 -12.45
CA ALA A 124 -12.44 -19.25 -13.00
C ALA A 124 -13.27 -20.40 -12.45
N VAL A 125 -14.41 -20.07 -11.86
CA VAL A 125 -15.36 -21.06 -11.33
C VAL A 125 -16.57 -21.12 -12.27
N MET A 126 -16.95 -22.34 -12.66
CA MET A 126 -18.12 -22.60 -13.50
C MET A 126 -19.23 -23.27 -12.67
N ASP A 127 -20.38 -22.59 -12.57
CA ASP A 127 -21.60 -23.11 -11.93
C ASP A 127 -22.64 -23.49 -12.99
N CYS A 128 -22.84 -24.78 -13.19
CA CYS A 128 -23.83 -25.34 -14.11
C CYS A 128 -25.13 -25.77 -13.42
N SER A 129 -25.36 -25.43 -12.15
CA SER A 129 -26.52 -25.91 -11.37
C SER A 129 -27.88 -25.52 -11.97
N LYS A 130 -27.90 -24.53 -12.86
CA LYS A 130 -29.11 -24.05 -13.56
C LYS A 130 -29.23 -24.56 -15.00
N LYS A 131 -28.29 -25.39 -15.45
CA LYS A 131 -28.31 -25.99 -16.79
C LYS A 131 -29.41 -27.05 -16.82
N LYS A 132 -30.41 -26.82 -17.67
CA LYS A 132 -31.51 -27.76 -17.95
C LYS A 132 -31.09 -28.78 -19.00
#